data_AF-A0A1I3GPK0-F1
#
_entry.id   AF-A0A1I3GPK0-F1
#
_cell.length_a   1.000
_cell.length_b   1.000
_cell.length_c   1.000
_cell.angle_alpha   90.00
_cell.angle_beta   90.00
_cell.angle_gamma   90.00
#
_symmetry.space_group_name_H-M   'P 1'
#
loop_
_entity.id
_entity.type
_entity.pdbx_description
1 polymer ?
#
loop_
_entity_poly.entity_id
_entity_poly.type
_entity_poly.pdbx_seq_one_letter_code
_entity_poly.pdbx_strand_id
1 'polypeptide(L)'
;MKKQILHIAQQIPLFGSVFAFRFIVLKKALSQLIVVWTLSSLPIIFTIVESVFFEEKSFNIALLNTLNVTVLFIYTAAFLAPVIWLCIDRVVYPKTQKAFPGIIWIFLTAFIFLLFSAWGFDNSKFRLNEIWQEVTLTIYFLSLYFWFLTIADSCNADFDFVSNAREQEIDFVKKVTNG
;
A
#
# COMPACT_ATOMS: atom_id res chain seq x y z
N MET A 1 -16.31 24.50 -6.09
CA MET A 1 -16.37 23.31 -5.22
C MET A 1 -15.31 22.24 -5.51
N LYS A 2 -15.29 21.56 -6.67
CA LYS A 2 -14.27 20.51 -6.97
C LYS A 2 -12.81 20.97 -6.78
N LYS A 3 -12.47 22.20 -7.20
CA LYS A 3 -11.11 22.77 -7.01
C LYS A 3 -10.75 23.06 -5.55
N GLN A 4 -11.70 23.44 -4.72
CA GLN A 4 -11.47 23.73 -3.29
C GLN A 4 -11.29 22.45 -2.47
N ILE A 5 -12.09 21.41 -2.76
CA ILE A 5 -11.95 20.10 -2.11
C ILE A 5 -10.60 19.47 -2.45
N LEU A 6 -10.15 19.59 -3.70
CA LEU A 6 -8.83 19.12 -4.11
C LEU A 6 -7.70 19.84 -3.35
N HIS A 7 -7.85 21.15 -3.14
CA HIS A 7 -6.85 21.95 -2.45
C HIS A 7 -6.74 21.64 -0.95
N ILE A 8 -7.87 21.27 -0.31
CA ILE A 8 -7.91 20.83 1.10
C ILE A 8 -7.39 19.39 1.22
N ALA A 9 -7.76 18.49 0.30
CA ALA A 9 -7.28 17.11 0.30
C ALA A 9 -5.76 17.03 0.09
N GLN A 10 -5.16 17.97 -0.64
CA GLN A 10 -3.71 18.10 -0.81
C GLN A 10 -2.97 18.55 0.47
N GLN A 11 -3.66 19.18 1.42
CA GLN A 11 -3.04 19.62 2.68
C GLN A 11 -2.86 18.48 3.68
N ILE A 12 -3.57 17.35 3.53
CA ILE A 12 -3.36 16.18 4.36
C ILE A 12 -2.24 15.35 3.73
N PRO A 13 -1.04 15.24 4.34
CA PRO A 13 0.13 14.68 3.68
C PRO A 13 -0.08 13.24 3.20
N LEU A 14 -0.86 12.44 3.92
CA LEU A 14 -1.10 11.03 3.58
C LEU A 14 -2.06 10.87 2.39
N PHE A 15 -3.18 11.60 2.37
CA PHE A 15 -4.18 11.50 1.31
C PHE A 15 -3.80 12.33 0.07
N GLY A 16 -3.07 13.42 0.28
CA GLY A 16 -2.55 14.30 -0.76
C GLY A 16 -1.56 13.60 -1.69
N SER A 17 -0.81 12.62 -1.19
CA SER A 17 0.19 11.87 -1.96
C SER A 17 -0.36 11.19 -3.21
N VAL A 18 -1.61 10.69 -3.18
CA VAL A 18 -2.25 10.05 -4.35
C VAL A 18 -2.32 11.01 -5.54
N PHE A 19 -2.59 12.29 -5.27
CA PHE A 19 -2.75 13.29 -6.33
C PHE A 19 -1.44 13.72 -6.98
N ALA A 20 -0.30 13.29 -6.44
CA ALA A 20 1.00 13.48 -7.09
C ALA A 20 1.20 12.54 -8.29
N PHE A 21 0.43 11.45 -8.38
CA PHE A 21 0.59 10.44 -9.42
C PHE A 21 -0.38 10.65 -10.59
N ARG A 22 0.07 10.30 -11.80
CA ARG A 22 -0.78 10.26 -13.00
C ARG A 22 -1.81 9.14 -12.87
N PHE A 23 -3.00 9.33 -13.43
CA PHE A 23 -4.07 8.31 -13.38
C PHE A 23 -3.66 6.95 -13.96
N ILE A 24 -2.84 6.94 -15.02
CA ILE A 24 -2.31 5.71 -15.63
C ILE A 24 -1.43 4.94 -14.64
N VAL A 25 -0.60 5.64 -13.87
CA VAL A 25 0.26 5.05 -12.82
C VAL A 25 -0.61 4.46 -11.71
N LEU A 26 -1.62 5.21 -11.25
CA LEU A 26 -2.55 4.74 -10.22
C LEU A 26 -3.30 3.48 -10.65
N LYS A 27 -3.76 3.41 -11.91
CA LYS A 27 -4.43 2.21 -12.45
C LYS A 27 -3.49 1.00 -12.48
N LYS A 28 -2.24 1.19 -12.94
CA LYS A 28 -1.23 0.13 -12.96
C LYS A 28 -0.92 -0.35 -11.55
N ALA A 29 -0.72 0.57 -10.62
CA ALA A 29 -0.44 0.27 -9.22
C ALA A 29 -1.59 -0.48 -8.54
N LEU A 30 -2.85 -0.10 -8.82
CA LEU A 30 -4.02 -0.79 -8.29
C LEU A 30 -4.09 -2.23 -8.80
N SER A 31 -3.83 -2.45 -10.09
CA SER A 31 -3.80 -3.80 -10.65
C SER A 31 -2.70 -4.66 -10.03
N GLN A 32 -1.50 -4.10 -9.83
CA GLN A 32 -0.41 -4.82 -9.16
C GLN A 32 -0.76 -5.12 -7.70
N LEU A 33 -1.31 -4.15 -6.97
CA LEU A 33 -1.77 -4.34 -5.60
C LEU A 33 -2.79 -5.48 -5.50
N ILE A 34 -3.82 -5.49 -6.34
CA ILE A 34 -4.86 -6.53 -6.33
C ILE A 34 -4.24 -7.92 -6.53
N VAL A 35 -3.32 -8.06 -7.49
CA VAL A 35 -2.65 -9.34 -7.75
C VAL A 35 -1.84 -9.78 -6.53
N VAL A 36 -0.98 -8.90 -6.00
CA VAL A 36 -0.08 -9.27 -4.89
C VAL A 36 -0.87 -9.47 -3.59
N TRP A 37 -1.91 -8.67 -3.34
CA TRP A 37 -2.81 -8.83 -2.20
C TRP A 37 -3.59 -10.15 -2.28
N THR A 38 -4.11 -10.51 -3.46
CA THR A 38 -4.84 -11.78 -3.65
C THR A 38 -3.91 -12.96 -3.39
N LEU A 39 -2.69 -12.94 -3.96
CA LEU A 39 -1.70 -14.00 -3.78
C LEU A 39 -1.25 -14.13 -2.32
N SER A 40 -0.99 -13.01 -1.64
CA SER A 40 -0.58 -13.01 -0.22
C SER A 40 -1.72 -13.38 0.73
N SER A 41 -2.97 -13.13 0.35
CA SER A 41 -4.16 -13.44 1.15
C SER A 41 -4.77 -14.82 0.84
N LEU A 42 -4.15 -15.62 -0.03
CA LEU A 42 -4.63 -16.98 -0.37
C LEU A 42 -4.95 -17.83 0.87
N PRO A 43 -4.10 -17.89 1.92
CA PRO A 43 -4.42 -18.66 3.13
C PRO A 43 -5.74 -18.24 3.77
N ILE A 44 -5.97 -16.93 3.94
CA ILE A 44 -7.22 -16.39 4.49
C ILE A 44 -8.40 -16.76 3.58
N ILE A 45 -8.25 -16.58 2.26
CA ILE A 45 -9.30 -16.88 1.29
C ILE A 45 -9.68 -18.37 1.38
N PHE A 46 -8.70 -19.27 1.41
CA PHE A 46 -8.94 -20.70 1.56
C PHE A 46 -9.62 -21.03 2.89
N THR A 47 -9.20 -20.45 4.01
CA THR A 47 -9.85 -20.68 5.31
C THR A 47 -11.31 -20.20 5.33
N ILE A 48 -11.61 -19.06 4.68
CA ILE A 48 -12.99 -18.57 4.56
C ILE A 48 -13.81 -19.52 3.68
N VAL A 49 -13.28 -19.92 2.52
CA VAL A 49 -13.94 -20.86 1.60
C VAL A 49 -14.20 -22.18 2.32
N GLU A 50 -13.22 -22.70 3.05
CA GLU A 50 -13.35 -23.94 3.81
C GLU A 50 -14.48 -23.83 4.86
N SER A 51 -14.48 -22.76 5.65
CA SER A 51 -15.49 -22.49 6.67
C SER A 51 -16.91 -22.38 6.08
N VAL A 52 -17.05 -21.80 4.89
CA VAL A 52 -18.37 -21.61 4.25
C VAL A 52 -18.87 -22.89 3.60
N PHE A 53 -18.00 -23.61 2.88
CA PHE A 53 -18.43 -24.74 2.05
C PHE A 53 -18.36 -26.09 2.76
N PHE A 54 -17.46 -26.27 3.72
CA PHE A 54 -17.27 -27.54 4.42
C PHE A 54 -17.81 -27.53 5.85
N GLU A 55 -17.78 -26.38 6.52
CA GLU A 55 -18.33 -26.22 7.88
C GLU A 55 -19.74 -25.60 7.90
N GLU A 56 -20.32 -25.31 6.73
CA GLU A 56 -21.66 -24.73 6.55
C GLU A 56 -21.90 -23.43 7.36
N LYS A 57 -20.84 -22.68 7.69
CA LYS A 57 -20.96 -21.40 8.39
C LYS A 57 -21.43 -20.32 7.43
N SER A 58 -22.23 -19.37 7.93
CA SER A 58 -22.54 -18.18 7.15
C SER A 58 -21.26 -17.40 6.81
N PHE A 59 -21.21 -16.77 5.64
CA PHE A 59 -20.05 -16.00 5.18
C PHE A 59 -19.58 -14.97 6.20
N ASN A 60 -20.51 -14.26 6.85
CA ASN A 60 -20.19 -13.26 7.87
C ASN A 60 -19.47 -13.87 9.08
N ILE A 61 -19.92 -15.05 9.54
CA ILE A 61 -19.30 -15.77 10.67
C ILE A 61 -17.93 -16.29 10.27
N ALA A 62 -17.81 -16.87 9.08
CA ALA A 62 -16.52 -17.34 8.54
C ALA A 62 -15.50 -16.19 8.42
N LEU A 63 -15.95 -15.03 7.90
CA LEU A 63 -15.14 -13.83 7.75
C LEU A 63 -14.65 -13.31 9.12
N LEU A 64 -15.55 -13.14 10.08
CA LEU A 64 -15.20 -12.60 11.41
C LEU A 64 -14.26 -13.53 12.20
N ASN A 65 -14.48 -14.84 12.12
CA ASN A 65 -13.61 -15.82 12.79
C ASN A 65 -12.21 -15.87 12.18
N THR A 66 -12.13 -15.77 10.84
CA THR A 66 -10.86 -15.81 10.11
C THR A 66 -10.10 -14.49 10.26
N LEU A 67 -10.77 -13.35 10.16
CA LEU A 67 -10.19 -12.01 10.33
C LEU A 67 -10.22 -11.55 11.79
N ASN A 68 -9.70 -12.39 12.68
CA ASN A 68 -9.50 -12.01 14.07
C ASN A 68 -8.31 -11.04 14.21
N VAL A 69 -8.24 -10.36 15.37
CA VAL A 69 -7.22 -9.36 15.70
C VAL A 69 -5.78 -9.85 15.46
N THR A 70 -5.50 -11.13 15.76
CA THR A 70 -4.17 -11.72 15.61
C THR A 70 -3.78 -11.82 14.13
N VAL A 71 -4.69 -12.33 13.29
CA VAL A 71 -4.48 -12.43 11.84
C VAL A 71 -4.29 -11.04 11.24
N LEU A 72 -5.12 -10.08 11.64
CA LEU A 72 -4.99 -8.70 11.17
C LEU A 72 -3.61 -8.10 11.51
N PHE A 73 -3.09 -8.28 12.74
CA PHE A 73 -1.76 -7.79 13.11
C PHE A 73 -0.63 -8.43 12.29
N ILE A 74 -0.68 -9.75 12.07
CA ILE A 74 0.32 -10.47 11.27
C ILE A 74 0.35 -9.91 9.85
N TYR A 75 -0.82 -9.76 9.22
CA TYR A 75 -0.91 -9.27 7.85
C TYR A 75 -0.54 -7.79 7.74
N THR A 76 -0.96 -6.96 8.70
CA THR A 76 -0.51 -5.56 8.79
C THR A 76 1.02 -5.48 8.85
N ALA A 77 1.67 -6.28 9.70
CA ALA A 77 3.13 -6.29 9.77
C ALA A 77 3.78 -6.76 8.47
N ALA A 78 3.23 -7.81 7.84
CA ALA A 78 3.72 -8.34 6.57
C ALA A 78 3.62 -7.33 5.42
N PHE A 79 2.58 -6.47 5.42
CA PHE A 79 2.42 -5.42 4.41
C PHE A 79 3.26 -4.17 4.71
N LEU A 80 3.41 -3.79 5.98
CA LEU A 80 4.17 -2.60 6.36
C LEU A 80 5.69 -2.79 6.28
N ALA A 81 6.20 -4.00 6.52
CA ALA A 81 7.64 -4.28 6.46
C ALA A 81 8.29 -3.90 5.10
N PRO A 82 7.78 -4.37 3.94
CA PRO A 82 8.33 -3.97 2.64
C PRO A 82 8.10 -2.47 2.35
N VAL A 83 7.00 -1.88 2.83
CA VAL A 83 6.75 -0.43 2.70
C VAL A 83 7.83 0.38 3.42
N ILE A 84 8.15 0.01 4.66
CA ILE A 84 9.20 0.65 5.46
C ILE A 84 10.54 0.52 4.76
N TRP A 85 10.89 -0.68 4.26
CA TRP A 85 12.12 -0.90 3.51
C TRP A 85 12.22 0.00 2.28
N LEU A 86 11.17 0.09 1.46
CA LEU A 86 11.13 0.95 0.28
C LEU A 86 11.23 2.43 0.63
N CYS A 87 10.57 2.86 1.71
CA CYS A 87 10.71 4.23 2.21
C CYS A 87 12.14 4.53 2.67
N ILE A 88 12.82 3.60 3.34
CA ILE A 88 14.22 3.76 3.75
C ILE A 88 15.12 3.88 2.52
N ASP A 89 14.96 3.01 1.52
CA ASP A 89 15.74 3.08 0.27
C ASP A 89 15.61 4.46 -0.38
N ARG A 90 14.39 5.02 -0.41
CA ARG A 90 14.12 6.33 -1.02
C ARG A 90 14.59 7.52 -0.19
N VAL A 91 14.50 7.46 1.13
CA VAL A 91 14.82 8.59 2.03
C VAL A 91 16.30 8.62 2.39
N VAL A 92 16.90 7.46 2.66
CA VAL A 92 18.30 7.33 3.14
C VAL A 92 19.26 7.16 1.96
N TYR A 93 18.88 6.43 0.92
CA TYR A 93 19.70 6.17 -0.26
C TYR A 93 19.04 6.71 -1.54
N PRO A 94 18.82 8.03 -1.64
CA PRO A 94 18.07 8.60 -2.76
C PRO A 94 18.76 8.24 -4.08
N LYS A 95 18.16 7.31 -4.83
CA LYS A 95 18.43 7.15 -6.25
C LYS A 95 18.09 8.48 -6.95
N THR A 96 18.57 8.68 -8.17
CA THR A 96 18.36 9.91 -8.98
C THR A 96 16.89 10.33 -9.17
N GLN A 97 15.93 9.52 -8.73
CA GLN A 97 14.50 9.77 -8.78
C GLN A 97 14.01 10.45 -7.50
N LYS A 98 13.27 11.55 -7.66
CA LYS A 98 12.65 12.27 -6.54
C LYS A 98 11.62 11.39 -5.84
N ALA A 99 11.68 11.32 -4.52
CA ALA A 99 10.65 10.69 -3.72
C ALA A 99 9.35 11.51 -3.77
N PHE A 100 8.20 10.83 -3.75
CA PHE A 100 6.90 11.48 -3.76
C PHE A 100 6.61 12.25 -2.46
N PRO A 101 5.82 13.34 -2.50
CA PRO A 101 5.48 14.13 -1.32
C PRO A 101 4.66 13.28 -0.34
N GLY A 102 5.08 13.26 0.93
CA GLY A 102 4.41 12.49 1.99
C GLY A 102 5.11 11.19 2.39
N ILE A 103 6.18 10.78 1.69
CA ILE A 103 6.91 9.54 1.98
C ILE A 103 7.41 9.44 3.43
N ILE A 104 7.87 10.55 4.02
CA ILE A 104 8.34 10.60 5.41
C ILE A 104 7.17 10.35 6.37
N TRP A 105 6.00 10.93 6.09
CA TRP A 105 4.80 10.73 6.90
C TRP A 105 4.30 9.28 6.81
N ILE A 106 4.36 8.68 5.62
CA ILE A 106 4.03 7.28 5.42
C ILE A 106 5.02 6.39 6.18
N PHE A 107 6.32 6.66 6.09
CA PHE A 107 7.34 5.94 6.83
C PHE A 107 7.09 6.00 8.35
N LEU A 108 6.90 7.19 8.91
CA LEU A 108 6.65 7.37 10.34
C LEU A 108 5.36 6.67 10.78
N THR A 109 4.28 6.80 10.00
CA THR A 109 2.99 6.16 10.32
C THR A 109 3.07 4.64 10.21
N ALA A 110 3.70 4.12 9.16
CA ALA A 110 3.96 2.70 8.98
C ALA A 110 4.80 2.13 10.12
N PHE A 111 5.83 2.85 10.55
CA PHE A 111 6.68 2.44 11.66
C PHE A 111 5.89 2.40 12.99
N ILE A 112 5.08 3.42 13.27
CA ILE A 112 4.19 3.44 14.44
C ILE A 112 3.20 2.27 14.40
N PHE A 113 2.57 2.00 13.26
CA PHE A 113 1.64 0.88 13.11
C PHE A 113 2.32 -0.48 13.21
N LEU A 114 3.58 -0.61 12.79
CA LEU A 114 4.37 -1.82 12.97
C LEU A 114 4.64 -2.06 14.46
N LEU A 115 5.11 -1.04 15.19
CA LEU A 115 5.33 -1.14 16.64
C LEU A 115 4.03 -1.43 17.40
N PHE A 116 2.94 -0.77 17.01
CA PHE A 116 1.63 -1.00 17.58
C PHE A 116 1.15 -2.44 17.33
N SER A 117 1.33 -2.95 16.11
CA SER A 117 0.99 -4.35 15.76
C SER A 117 1.81 -5.35 16.56
N ALA A 118 3.12 -5.11 16.70
CA ALA A 118 4.01 -5.98 17.47
C ALA A 118 3.63 -6.01 18.97
N TRP A 119 3.35 -4.84 19.54
CA TRP A 119 2.90 -4.73 20.94
C TRP A 119 1.51 -5.34 21.15
N GLY A 120 0.58 -5.12 20.22
CA GLY A 120 -0.78 -5.66 20.27
C GLY A 120 -0.82 -7.19 20.15
N PHE A 121 0.09 -7.78 19.38
CA PHE A 121 0.21 -9.23 19.23
C PHE A 121 0.56 -9.95 20.54
N ASP A 122 1.46 -9.36 21.34
CA ASP A 122 1.93 -9.92 22.61
C ASP A 122 0.88 -9.80 23.74
N ASN A 123 -0.01 -8.82 23.65
CA ASN A 123 -1.00 -8.55 24.69
C ASN A 123 -2.32 -9.32 24.48
N SER A 124 -2.54 -10.36 25.30
CA SER A 124 -3.74 -11.21 25.25
C SER A 124 -5.07 -10.47 25.48
N LYS A 125 -5.06 -9.31 26.16
CA LYS A 125 -6.25 -8.49 26.44
C LYS A 125 -6.92 -7.92 25.18
N PHE A 126 -6.18 -7.77 24.08
CA PHE A 126 -6.70 -7.23 22.81
C PHE A 126 -7.49 -8.25 22.01
N ARG A 127 -7.35 -9.55 22.32
CA ARG A 127 -7.94 -10.63 21.52
C ARG A 127 -9.47 -10.76 21.66
N LEU A 128 -10.08 -10.10 22.63
CA LEU A 128 -11.48 -10.32 23.03
C LEU A 128 -12.37 -9.06 23.02
N ASN A 129 -11.89 -7.93 22.50
CA ASN A 129 -12.64 -6.67 22.57
C ASN A 129 -12.91 -6.12 21.16
N GLU A 130 -14.20 -5.95 20.84
CA GLU A 130 -14.73 -5.52 19.55
C GLU A 130 -14.14 -4.18 19.08
N ILE A 131 -13.92 -3.23 20.00
CA ILE A 131 -13.34 -1.91 19.68
C ILE A 131 -11.93 -2.09 19.08
N TRP A 132 -11.16 -3.05 19.59
CA TRP A 132 -9.82 -3.30 19.07
C TRP A 132 -9.84 -4.00 17.72
N GLN A 133 -10.87 -4.78 17.42
CA GLN A 133 -11.04 -5.35 16.09
C GLN A 133 -11.28 -4.25 15.05
N GLU A 134 -12.14 -3.27 15.34
CA GLU A 134 -12.37 -2.12 14.44
C GLU A 134 -11.12 -1.27 14.21
N VAL A 135 -10.38 -0.96 15.29
CA VAL A 135 -9.12 -0.20 15.20
C VAL A 135 -8.09 -0.97 14.37
N THR A 136 -7.92 -2.26 14.62
CA THR A 136 -6.94 -3.09 13.90
C THR A 136 -7.32 -3.25 12.43
N LEU A 137 -8.62 -3.40 12.13
CA LEU A 137 -9.13 -3.43 10.76
C LEU A 137 -8.88 -2.12 10.03
N THR A 138 -9.03 -0.99 10.71
CA THR A 138 -8.73 0.34 10.17
C THR A 138 -7.23 0.47 9.84
N ILE A 139 -6.35 0.03 10.74
CA ILE A 139 -4.90 0.00 10.53
C ILE A 139 -4.54 -0.92 9.35
N TYR A 140 -5.20 -2.08 9.24
CA TYR A 140 -5.03 -3.00 8.12
C TYR A 140 -5.34 -2.32 6.77
N PHE A 141 -6.49 -1.64 6.63
CA PHE A 141 -6.80 -0.93 5.38
C PHE A 141 -5.84 0.23 5.10
N LEU A 142 -5.40 0.95 6.12
CA LEU A 142 -4.34 1.97 5.98
C LEU A 142 -3.01 1.36 5.52
N SER A 143 -2.65 0.16 5.98
CA SER A 143 -1.44 -0.53 5.52
C SER A 143 -1.50 -0.91 4.03
N LEU A 144 -2.67 -1.36 3.56
CA LEU A 144 -2.90 -1.61 2.13
C LEU A 144 -2.81 -0.31 1.32
N TYR A 145 -3.31 0.79 1.86
CA TYR A 145 -3.21 2.09 1.24
C TYR A 145 -1.75 2.58 1.13
N PHE A 146 -0.94 2.40 2.16
CA PHE A 146 0.50 2.73 2.08
C PHE A 146 1.22 1.83 1.08
N TRP A 147 0.89 0.55 1.04
CA TRP A 147 1.44 -0.37 0.06
C TRP A 147 1.09 0.06 -1.37
N PHE A 148 -0.17 0.42 -1.62
CA PHE A 148 -0.60 1.00 -2.88
C PHE A 148 0.25 2.21 -3.30
N LEU A 149 0.50 3.15 -2.37
CA LEU A 149 1.32 4.33 -2.66
C LEU A 149 2.77 3.97 -3.00
N THR A 150 3.37 2.99 -2.33
CA THR A 150 4.73 2.53 -2.66
C THR A 150 4.82 1.84 -4.02
N ILE A 151 3.78 1.09 -4.41
CA ILE A 151 3.68 0.51 -5.75
C ILE A 151 3.50 1.62 -6.79
N ALA A 152 2.70 2.66 -6.48
CA ALA A 152 2.52 3.81 -7.37
C ALA A 152 3.83 4.58 -7.59
N ASP A 153 4.64 4.78 -6.55
CA ASP A 153 5.98 5.37 -6.68
C ASP A 153 6.88 4.55 -7.61
N SER A 154 6.90 3.23 -7.43
CA SER A 154 7.68 2.32 -8.27
C SER A 154 7.21 2.35 -9.74
N CYS A 155 5.89 2.35 -9.97
CA CYS A 155 5.33 2.48 -11.32
C CYS A 155 5.61 3.84 -11.98
N ASN A 156 5.68 4.92 -11.18
CA ASN A 156 6.00 6.24 -11.70
C ASN A 156 7.47 6.32 -12.15
N ALA A 157 8.37 5.77 -11.34
CA ALA A 157 9.79 5.64 -11.66
C ALA A 157 10.05 4.90 -12.99
N ASP A 158 9.35 3.78 -13.23
CA ASP A 158 9.42 3.05 -14.49
C ASP A 158 8.95 3.89 -15.67
N PHE A 159 7.86 4.64 -15.48
CA PHE A 159 7.26 5.46 -16.53
C PHE A 159 8.22 6.59 -16.94
N ASP A 160 8.81 7.28 -15.98
CA ASP A 160 9.75 8.38 -16.22
C ASP A 160 11.04 7.87 -16.89
N PHE A 161 11.51 6.67 -16.53
CA PHE A 161 12.65 6.05 -17.20
C PHE A 161 12.37 5.75 -18.67
N VAL A 162 11.22 5.14 -18.98
CA VAL A 162 10.84 4.80 -20.35
C VAL A 162 10.61 6.06 -21.19
N SER A 163 10.01 7.11 -20.64
CA SER A 163 9.86 8.37 -21.36
C SER A 163 11.20 9.02 -21.69
N ASN A 164 12.12 9.07 -20.72
CA ASN A 164 13.44 9.67 -20.91
C ASN A 164 14.28 8.89 -21.94
N ALA A 165 14.24 7.56 -21.91
CA ALA A 165 14.93 6.72 -22.88
C ALA A 165 14.40 6.95 -24.31
N ARG A 166 13.08 7.08 -24.46
CA ARG A 166 12.43 7.34 -25.75
C ARG A 166 12.76 8.73 -26.31
N GLU A 167 12.83 9.75 -25.46
CA GLU A 167 13.24 11.09 -25.87
C GLU A 167 14.71 11.10 -26.37
N GLN A 168 15.61 10.41 -25.66
CA GLN A 168 17.00 10.27 -26.08
C GLN A 168 17.14 9.54 -27.42
N GLU A 169 16.34 8.50 -27.66
CA GLU A 169 16.31 7.78 -28.93
C GLU A 169 15.84 8.68 -30.07
N ILE A 170 14.75 9.44 -29.87
CA ILE A 170 14.22 10.38 -30.87
C ILE A 170 15.27 11.45 -31.21
N ASP A 171 15.95 12.01 -30.21
CA ASP A 171 16.98 13.03 -30.41
C ASP A 171 18.21 12.46 -31.11
N PHE A 172 18.60 11.22 -30.82
CA PHE A 172 19.66 10.53 -31.55
C PHE A 172 19.29 10.33 -33.02
N VAL A 173 18.09 9.82 -33.31
CA VAL A 173 17.63 9.61 -34.69
C VAL A 173 17.61 10.94 -35.46
N LYS A 174 17.08 12.01 -34.87
CA LYS A 174 17.07 13.35 -35.50
C LYS A 174 18.47 13.89 -35.81
N LYS A 175 19.46 13.63 -34.94
CA LYS A 175 20.85 14.04 -35.17
C LYS A 175 21.50 13.25 -36.29
N VAL A 176 21.16 11.98 -36.45
CA VAL A 176 21.72 11.11 -37.49
C VAL A 176 21.07 11.35 -38.86
N THR A 177 19.78 11.71 -38.91
CA THR A 177 19.07 11.94 -40.19
C THR A 177 19.21 13.35 -40.77
N ASN A 178 19.55 14.35 -39.95
CA ASN A 178 19.75 15.73 -40.39
C ASN A 178 21.23 16.15 -40.45
N GLY A 179 22.15 15.22 -40.23
CA GLY A 179 23.60 15.41 -40.30
C GLY A 179 24.22 14.93 -41.59
#